data_AF-A0ABD3RZB4-F1
#
_entry.id   AF-A0ABD3RZB4-F1
#
_cell.length_a   1.000
_cell.length_b   1.000
_cell.length_c   1.000
_cell.angle_alpha   90.00
_cell.angle_beta   90.00
_cell.angle_gamma   90.00
#
_symmetry.space_group_name_H-M   'P 1'
#
loop_
_entity.id
_entity.type
_entity.pdbx_description
1 polymer ?
#
loop_
_entity_poly.entity_id
_entity_poly.type
_entity_poly.pdbx_seq_one_letter_code
_entity_poly.pdbx_strand_id
1 'polypeptide(L)'
;MNSPCMLQHDDDRLHNVMENLMLATMAHLPTVVLYMMDLSGGAEDMCSSMEDQLVLRRELRACFPMRPWINIVSEVNQGIVDGIWERLAQILEE
;
A
#
# COMPACT_ATOMS: atom_id res chain seq x y z
N MET A 1 15.51 1.73 -5.04
CA MET A 1 15.03 3.13 -4.93
C MET A 1 14.07 3.14 -3.76
N ASN A 2 14.30 3.95 -2.73
CA ASN A 2 13.34 4.13 -1.65
C ASN A 2 12.34 5.19 -2.13
N SER A 3 11.13 4.76 -2.47
CA SER A 3 10.05 5.68 -2.83
C SER A 3 9.43 6.22 -1.54
N PRO A 4 9.09 7.52 -1.49
CA PRO A 4 8.38 8.10 -0.35
C PRO A 4 7.00 7.45 -0.19
N CYS A 5 6.43 7.47 1.01
CA CYS A 5 5.10 6.87 1.23
C CYS A 5 4.04 7.65 0.43
N MET A 6 3.15 6.93 -0.28
CA MET A 6 1.94 7.51 -0.87
C MET A 6 0.82 7.53 0.17
N LEU A 7 0.06 8.61 0.19
CA LEU A 7 -1.20 8.70 0.91
C LEU A 7 -2.37 8.47 -0.05
N GLN A 8 -3.45 7.87 0.45
CA GLN A 8 -4.70 7.80 -0.29
C GLN A 8 -5.36 9.18 -0.27
N HIS A 9 -5.82 9.63 -1.44
CA HIS A 9 -6.59 10.86 -1.58
C HIS A 9 -7.84 10.58 -2.42
N ASP A 10 -8.94 11.26 -2.11
CA ASP A 10 -10.16 11.22 -2.93
C ASP A 10 -10.02 12.02 -4.23
N ASP A 11 -9.01 12.89 -4.33
CA ASP A 11 -8.73 13.74 -5.49
C ASP A 11 -7.24 13.69 -5.84
N ASP A 12 -6.92 13.26 -7.07
CA ASP A 12 -5.57 13.18 -7.62
C ASP A 12 -4.80 14.51 -7.53
N ARG A 13 -5.50 15.65 -7.47
CA ARG A 13 -4.88 16.99 -7.35
C ARG A 13 -4.28 17.26 -5.97
N LEU A 14 -4.61 16.44 -4.98
CA LEU A 14 -4.07 16.54 -3.63
C LEU A 14 -2.69 15.90 -3.49
N HIS A 15 -2.26 15.13 -4.50
CA HIS A 15 -0.92 14.54 -4.50
C HIS A 15 0.17 15.61 -4.51
N ASN A 16 1.12 15.45 -3.61
CA ASN A 16 2.28 16.32 -3.56
C ASN A 16 3.22 16.06 -4.76
N VAL A 17 4.19 16.96 -4.97
CA VAL A 17 5.14 16.86 -6.10
C VAL A 17 5.93 15.55 -6.08
N MET A 18 6.22 15.02 -4.89
CA MET A 18 6.99 13.80 -4.70
C MET A 18 6.18 12.55 -5.07
N GLU A 19 4.90 12.53 -4.71
CA GLU A 19 3.94 11.48 -5.09
C GLU A 19 3.74 11.44 -6.60
N ASN A 20 3.53 12.59 -7.23
CA ASN A 20 3.41 12.70 -8.68
C ASN A 20 4.67 12.20 -9.42
N LEU A 21 5.86 12.53 -8.90
CA LEU A 21 7.12 12.01 -9.45
C LEU A 21 7.19 10.48 -9.33
N MET A 22 6.72 9.92 -8.22
CA MET A 22 6.68 8.47 -8.03
C MET A 22 5.72 7.81 -9.03
N LEU A 23 4.51 8.34 -9.23
CA LEU A 23 3.58 7.83 -10.24
C LEU A 23 4.20 7.85 -11.63
N ALA A 24 4.85 8.95 -12.00
CA ALA A 24 5.54 9.07 -13.29
C ALA A 24 6.70 8.06 -13.43
N THR A 25 7.46 7.85 -12.35
CA THR A 25 8.56 6.86 -12.29
C THR A 25 8.01 5.45 -12.45
N MET A 26 6.93 5.13 -11.74
CA MET A 26 6.22 3.85 -11.82
C MET A 26 5.54 3.65 -13.18
N ALA A 27 5.23 4.69 -13.93
CA ALA A 27 4.71 4.53 -15.29
C ALA A 27 5.79 4.10 -16.30
N HIS A 28 7.03 4.59 -16.14
CA HIS A 28 8.04 4.48 -17.20
C HIS A 28 9.16 3.45 -16.97
N LEU A 29 9.47 3.11 -15.72
CA LEU A 29 10.55 2.15 -15.41
C LEU A 29 9.97 0.75 -15.20
N PRO A 30 10.56 -0.33 -15.74
CA PRO A 30 10.15 -1.70 -15.40
C PRO A 30 10.63 -2.02 -13.98
N THR A 31 9.76 -1.85 -12.99
CA THR A 31 10.07 -2.05 -11.57
C THR A 31 9.11 -3.04 -10.93
N VAL A 32 9.62 -3.76 -9.93
CA VAL A 32 8.80 -4.54 -8.98
C VAL A 32 8.19 -3.56 -7.99
N VAL A 33 6.91 -3.74 -7.66
CA VAL A 33 6.24 -2.95 -6.62
C VAL A 33 6.35 -3.69 -5.29
N LEU A 34 7.01 -3.04 -4.32
CA LEU A 34 7.09 -3.50 -2.95
C LEU A 34 6.07 -2.72 -2.13
N TYR A 35 5.00 -3.38 -1.68
CA TYR A 35 3.97 -2.74 -0.89
C TYR A 35 4.09 -3.19 0.56
N MET A 36 4.41 -2.25 1.45
CA MET A 36 4.56 -2.50 2.88
C MET A 36 3.28 -2.09 3.60
N MET A 37 2.70 -3.02 4.35
CA MET A 37 1.50 -2.83 5.16
C MET A 37 1.85 -2.96 6.63
N ASP A 38 1.35 -2.05 7.44
CA ASP A 38 1.39 -2.19 8.89
C ASP A 38 0.02 -2.66 9.40
N LEU A 39 -0.01 -3.91 9.86
CA LEU A 39 -1.21 -4.56 10.37
C LEU A 39 -1.17 -4.73 11.89
N SER A 40 -0.23 -4.06 12.57
CA SER A 40 -0.14 -4.08 14.04
C SER A 40 -1.20 -3.22 14.72
N GLY A 41 -1.92 -2.38 13.97
CA GLY A 41 -2.87 -1.41 14.52
C GLY A 41 -2.21 -0.13 15.05
N GLY A 42 -0.87 -0.07 15.13
CA GLY A 42 -0.14 1.14 15.55
C GLY A 42 -0.29 2.32 14.60
N ALA A 43 -0.62 2.07 13.34
CA ALA A 43 -0.85 3.10 12.33
C ALA A 43 -2.20 3.85 12.46
N GLU A 44 -3.13 3.37 13.30
CA GLU A 44 -4.43 4.05 13.52
C GLU A 44 -4.25 5.46 14.08
N ASP A 45 -3.21 5.70 14.88
CA ASP A 45 -2.86 7.01 15.44
C ASP A 45 -2.12 7.94 14.45
N MET A 46 -1.71 7.42 13.27
CA MET A 46 -0.77 8.09 12.34
C MET A 46 -1.36 8.38 10.94
N CYS A 47 -2.69 8.41 10.81
CA CYS A 47 -3.44 8.81 9.61
C CYS A 47 -3.70 7.72 8.54
N SER A 48 -3.66 6.42 8.85
CA SER A 48 -4.13 5.39 7.91
C SER A 48 -4.65 4.15 8.62
N SER A 49 -5.95 3.87 8.47
CA SER A 49 -6.54 2.62 8.95
C SER A 49 -6.05 1.43 8.13
N MET A 50 -6.19 0.21 8.66
CA MET A 50 -5.86 -1.00 7.89
C MET A 50 -6.65 -1.05 6.58
N GLU A 51 -7.93 -0.69 6.62
CA GLU A 51 -8.81 -0.62 5.46
C GLU A 51 -8.31 0.36 4.40
N ASP A 52 -7.83 1.55 4.77
CA ASP A 52 -7.32 2.55 3.81
C ASP A 52 -6.05 2.06 3.10
N GLN A 53 -5.14 1.41 3.82
CA GLN A 53 -3.95 0.79 3.21
C GLN A 53 -4.35 -0.27 2.17
N LEU A 54 -5.37 -1.06 2.48
CA LEU A 54 -5.85 -2.12 1.58
C LEU A 54 -6.56 -1.55 0.35
N VAL A 55 -7.35 -0.48 0.49
CA VAL A 55 -7.98 0.23 -0.63
C VAL A 55 -6.90 0.84 -1.53
N LEU A 56 -5.94 1.56 -0.96
CA LEU A 56 -4.83 2.17 -1.69
C LEU A 56 -4.02 1.11 -2.46
N ARG A 57 -3.77 -0.05 -1.85
CA ARG A 57 -3.11 -1.17 -2.53
C ARG A 57 -3.88 -1.61 -3.77
N ARG A 58 -5.20 -1.76 -3.66
CA ARG A 58 -6.07 -2.21 -4.77
C ARG A 58 -6.04 -1.21 -5.92
N GLU A 59 -6.15 0.08 -5.62
CA GLU A 59 -6.08 1.16 -6.61
C GLU A 59 -4.73 1.19 -7.32
N LEU A 60 -3.63 1.14 -6.57
CA LEU A 60 -2.28 1.11 -7.14
C LEU A 60 -2.05 -0.15 -7.99
N ARG A 61 -2.59 -1.30 -7.58
CA ARG A 61 -2.52 -2.55 -8.38
C ARG A 61 -3.31 -2.47 -9.67
N ALA A 62 -4.47 -1.82 -9.66
CA ALA A 62 -5.25 -1.56 -10.86
C ALA A 62 -4.51 -0.64 -11.84
N CYS A 63 -3.74 0.34 -11.33
CA CYS A 63 -2.89 1.20 -12.16
C CYS A 63 -1.72 0.45 -12.81
N PHE A 64 -1.21 -0.61 -12.18
CA PHE A 64 -0.02 -1.35 -12.65
C PHE A 64 -0.19 -2.88 -12.62
N PRO A 65 -1.10 -3.46 -13.44
CA PRO A 65 -1.47 -4.88 -13.35
C PRO A 65 -0.41 -5.85 -13.89
N MET A 66 0.46 -5.39 -14.80
CA MET A 66 1.50 -6.22 -15.43
C MET A 66 2.78 -6.31 -14.58
N ARG A 67 2.86 -5.61 -13.45
CA ARG A 67 4.05 -5.60 -12.60
C ARG A 67 4.00 -6.76 -11.60
N PRO A 68 5.13 -7.38 -11.24
CA PRO A 68 5.19 -8.24 -10.07
C PRO A 68 5.02 -7.42 -8.79
N TRP A 69 4.14 -7.90 -7.91
CA TRP A 69 3.84 -7.28 -6.61
C TRP A 69 4.34 -8.16 -5.49
N ILE A 70 5.07 -7.57 -4.54
CA ILE A 70 5.49 -8.23 -3.31
C ILE A 70 4.87 -7.45 -2.14
N ASN A 71 3.98 -8.10 -1.43
CA ASN A 71 3.38 -7.56 -0.21
C ASN A 71 4.26 -7.93 0.98
N ILE A 72 4.68 -6.95 1.77
CA ILE A 72 5.40 -7.13 3.02
C ILE A 72 4.51 -6.66 4.15
N VAL A 73 4.31 -7.50 5.15
CA VAL A 73 3.67 -7.10 6.40
C VAL A 73 4.78 -6.69 7.38
N SER A 74 4.81 -5.42 7.75
CA SER A 74 5.73 -4.92 8.77
C SER A 74 5.18 -5.13 10.17
N GLU A 75 6.08 -5.15 11.16
CA GLU A 75 5.74 -5.08 12.59
C GLU A 75 4.90 -6.23 13.16
N VAL A 76 5.22 -7.46 12.74
CA VAL A 76 4.62 -8.71 13.26
C VAL A 76 4.86 -8.94 14.76
N ASN A 77 5.80 -8.19 15.37
CA ASN A 77 6.26 -8.40 16.73
C ASN A 77 5.38 -7.75 17.81
N GLN A 78 4.53 -6.79 17.46
CA GLN A 78 3.66 -6.09 18.43
C GLN A 78 2.35 -6.85 18.74
N GLY A 79 2.18 -8.04 18.16
CA GLY A 79 0.96 -8.83 18.26
C GLY A 79 0.14 -8.66 16.98
N ILE A 80 0.03 -9.74 16.20
CA ILE A 80 -0.91 -9.79 15.09
C ILE A 80 -2.29 -9.94 15.71
N VAL A 81 -3.23 -9.05 15.36
CA VAL A 81 -4.64 -9.23 15.72
C VAL A 81 -5.14 -10.57 15.13
N ASP A 82 -5.77 -11.40 15.96
CA ASP A 82 -6.32 -12.68 15.54
C ASP A 82 -7.29 -12.49 14.36
N GLY A 83 -7.11 -13.28 13.29
CA GLY A 83 -7.92 -13.20 12.07
C GLY A 83 -7.40 -12.27 10.96
N ILE A 84 -6.28 -11.54 11.18
CA ILE A 84 -5.67 -10.70 10.13
C ILE A 84 -5.28 -11.51 8.89
N TRP A 85 -4.72 -12.70 9.06
CA TRP A 85 -4.29 -13.54 7.92
C TRP A 85 -5.47 -14.02 7.07
N GLU A 86 -6.62 -14.31 7.70
CA GLU A 86 -7.85 -14.70 7.01
C GLU A 86 -8.45 -13.51 6.25
N ARG A 87 -8.48 -12.32 6.88
CA ARG A 87 -8.88 -11.06 6.20
C ARG A 87 -7.95 -10.74 5.04
N LEU A 88 -6.64 -10.84 5.21
CA LEU A 88 -5.67 -10.64 4.14
C LEU A 88 -5.86 -11.63 3.00
N ALA A 89 -6.05 -12.92 3.30
CA ALA A 89 -6.26 -13.94 2.27
C ALA A 89 -7.52 -13.65 1.46
N GLN A 90 -8.63 -13.35 2.13
CA GLN A 90 -9.89 -12.99 1.47
C GLN A 90 -9.74 -11.76 0.57
N ILE A 91 -8.93 -10.79 0.97
CA ILE A 91 -8.75 -9.52 0.25
C ILE A 91 -7.73 -9.63 -0.90
N LEU A 92 -6.78 -10.57 -0.81
CA LEU A 92 -5.79 -10.87 -1.84
C LEU A 92 -6.33 -11.79 -2.94
N GLU A 93 -7.38 -12.56 -2.65
CA GLU A 93 -8.07 -13.46 -3.59
C GLU A 93 -9.19 -12.77 -4.42
N GLU A 94 -9.61 -11.54 -4.04
CA GLU A 94 -10.46 -10.63 -4.85
C GLU A 94 -9.63 -9.81 -5.87
#